data_AF-A0A2W4Q1E1-F1
#
_entry.id   AF-A0A2W4Q1E1-F1
#
_cell.length_a   1.000
_cell.length_b   1.000
_cell.length_c   1.000
_cell.angle_alpha   90.00
_cell.angle_beta   90.00
_cell.angle_gamma   90.00
#
_symmetry.space_group_name_H-M   'P 1'
#
loop_
_entity.id
_entity.type
_entity.pdbx_description
1 polymer ?
#
loop_
_entity_poly.entity_id
_entity_poly.type
_entity_poly.pdbx_seq_one_letter_code
_entity_poly.pdbx_strand_id
1 'polypeptide(L)'
;MTALTAALASLDAIILGKGQAIRLALSCLLARGHLLIEDVPGVGKTTLAHALAQVLGLSWQRVQFTSDLLPADILGVSVFDRATQKFEFRPGPVFTQLLLADEVNRASPRTQSALLEAMEERQVSVDGITHPLPEPFFVVATQNPQEQLGTYALPESQLDRFLMRIELGYPDPRHERTLLAEPDRRALLARVKPAMDAAGLLELQRQAAAVHVSEPLVDYVQKLVATTRARADLRLGLSPRAAQGLVRAARAWALIAGRDAVLPDDVQAVWPAVALHRLETRAGFTERGALPREQLVRTILEAVPVPR
;
A
#
# COMPACT_ATOMS: atom_id res chain seq x y z
N MET A 1 2.75 -7.98 21.07
CA MET A 1 3.16 -6.55 21.03
C MET A 1 4.67 -6.35 20.94
N THR A 2 5.50 -7.06 21.72
CA THR A 2 6.98 -6.92 21.71
C THR A 2 7.62 -7.04 20.31
N ALA A 3 7.18 -8.00 19.49
CA ALA A 3 7.70 -8.17 18.13
C ALA A 3 7.33 -7.00 17.18
N LEU A 4 6.13 -6.44 17.31
CA LEU A 4 5.69 -5.29 16.51
C LEU A 4 6.46 -4.02 16.87
N THR A 5 6.69 -3.78 18.17
CA THR A 5 7.53 -2.67 18.64
C THR A 5 8.97 -2.80 18.16
N ALA A 6 9.55 -4.02 18.21
CA ALA A 6 10.89 -4.29 17.69
C ALA A 6 10.98 -4.07 16.17
N ALA A 7 9.94 -4.46 15.43
CA ALA A 7 9.85 -4.23 13.99
C ALA A 7 9.82 -2.73 13.66
N LEU A 8 8.98 -1.95 14.35
CA LEU A 8 8.91 -0.50 14.18
C LEU A 8 10.27 0.17 14.45
N ALA A 9 10.92 -0.17 15.57
CA ALA A 9 12.23 0.39 15.92
C ALA A 9 13.30 0.05 14.87
N SER A 10 13.26 -1.17 14.32
CA SER A 10 14.17 -1.58 13.24
C SER A 10 13.90 -0.83 11.94
N LEU A 11 12.63 -0.60 11.58
CA LEU A 11 12.25 0.17 10.40
C LEU A 11 12.63 1.65 10.53
N ASP A 12 12.40 2.27 11.69
CA ASP A 12 12.77 3.66 11.96
C ASP A 12 14.30 3.88 11.88
N ALA A 13 15.09 2.88 12.31
CA ALA A 13 16.55 2.93 12.21
C ALA A 13 17.07 2.84 10.75
N ILE A 14 16.32 2.18 9.86
CA ILE A 14 16.70 2.01 8.45
C ILE A 14 16.17 3.16 7.59
N ILE A 15 14.93 3.60 7.84
CA ILE A 15 14.22 4.60 7.06
C ILE A 15 14.10 5.89 7.88
N LEU A 16 15.18 6.67 7.83
CA LEU A 16 15.35 7.86 8.64
C LEU A 16 14.30 8.95 8.36
N GLY A 17 13.69 9.46 9.42
CA GLY A 17 12.75 10.60 9.36
C GLY A 17 11.40 10.29 8.71
N LYS A 18 11.04 9.02 8.48
CA LYS A 18 9.79 8.62 7.80
C LYS A 18 8.82 7.84 8.68
N GLY A 19 8.83 8.07 10.01
CA GLY A 19 8.03 7.32 10.97
C GLY A 19 6.53 7.26 10.63
N GLN A 20 5.93 8.34 10.10
CA GLN A 20 4.53 8.32 9.68
C GLN A 20 4.30 7.40 8.48
N ALA A 21 5.14 7.48 7.44
CA ALA A 21 5.03 6.63 6.25
C ALA A 21 5.24 5.14 6.59
N ILE A 22 6.16 4.84 7.51
CA ILE A 22 6.39 3.48 8.03
C ILE A 22 5.13 2.96 8.73
N ARG A 23 4.53 3.76 9.62
CA ARG A 23 3.28 3.39 10.31
C ARG A 23 2.12 3.20 9.35
N LEU A 24 1.99 4.05 8.32
CA LEU A 24 0.97 3.88 7.28
C LEU A 24 1.19 2.60 6.47
N ALA A 25 2.43 2.32 6.06
CA ALA A 25 2.77 1.10 5.32
C ALA A 25 2.47 -0.17 6.14
N LEU A 26 2.87 -0.20 7.41
CA LEU A 26 2.53 -1.30 8.33
C LEU A 26 1.02 -1.39 8.57
N SER A 27 0.33 -0.27 8.74
CA SER A 27 -1.13 -0.26 8.90
C SER A 27 -1.82 -0.84 7.67
N CYS A 28 -1.35 -0.50 6.47
CA CYS A 28 -1.84 -1.06 5.21
C CYS A 28 -1.67 -2.59 5.15
N LEU A 29 -0.47 -3.08 5.47
CA LEU A 29 -0.15 -4.50 5.51
C LEU A 29 -0.97 -5.27 6.55
N LEU A 30 -1.10 -4.72 7.76
CA LEU A 30 -1.88 -5.34 8.84
C LEU A 30 -3.38 -5.31 8.56
N ALA A 31 -3.87 -4.30 7.83
CA ALA A 31 -5.22 -4.23 7.31
C ALA A 31 -5.48 -5.14 6.09
N ARG A 32 -4.48 -5.94 5.68
CA ARG A 32 -4.50 -6.83 4.51
C ARG A 32 -4.77 -6.10 3.19
N GLY A 33 -4.34 -4.84 3.10
CA GLY A 33 -4.42 -4.02 1.89
C GLY A 33 -3.12 -4.03 1.08
N HIS A 34 -3.13 -3.31 -0.03
CA HIS A 34 -1.95 -3.05 -0.85
C HIS A 34 -1.59 -1.57 -0.84
N LEU A 35 -0.30 -1.28 -0.97
CA LEU A 35 0.25 0.06 -0.85
C LEU A 35 0.67 0.60 -2.21
N LEU A 36 0.25 1.83 -2.52
CA LEU A 36 0.75 2.61 -3.63
C LEU A 36 1.65 3.72 -3.09
N ILE A 37 2.86 3.83 -3.61
CA ILE A 37 3.80 4.91 -3.28
C ILE A 37 3.95 5.78 -4.52
N GLU A 38 3.43 7.00 -4.45
CA GLU A 38 3.55 7.98 -5.51
C GLU A 38 4.52 9.06 -5.08
N ASP A 39 5.69 9.10 -5.72
CA ASP A 39 6.73 10.03 -5.29
C ASP A 39 7.81 10.20 -6.36
N VAL A 40 8.69 11.18 -6.15
CA VAL A 40 9.86 11.40 -6.99
C VAL A 40 10.91 10.29 -6.83
N PRO A 41 11.77 10.05 -7.83
CA PRO A 41 12.85 9.07 -7.73
C PRO A 41 13.81 9.35 -6.57
N GLY A 42 14.42 8.31 -6.00
CA GLY A 42 15.51 8.45 -5.02
C GLY A 42 15.11 8.65 -3.56
N VAL A 43 13.82 8.76 -3.23
CA VAL A 43 13.32 9.01 -1.85
C VAL A 43 13.25 7.77 -0.94
N GLY A 44 13.83 6.64 -1.36
CA GLY A 44 13.87 5.42 -0.54
C GLY A 44 12.66 4.49 -0.66
N LYS A 45 11.86 4.59 -1.73
CA LYS A 45 10.72 3.69 -2.01
C LYS A 45 11.10 2.21 -1.96
N THR A 46 12.16 1.85 -2.71
CA THR A 46 12.71 0.49 -2.73
C THR A 46 13.26 0.07 -1.36
N THR A 47 13.90 1.00 -0.64
CA THR A 47 14.44 0.75 0.70
C THR A 47 13.33 0.42 1.68
N LEU A 48 12.20 1.15 1.65
CA LEU A 48 11.05 0.86 2.51
C LEU A 48 10.49 -0.54 2.26
N ALA A 49 10.23 -0.90 1.00
CA ALA A 49 9.68 -2.22 0.65
C ALA A 49 10.61 -3.36 1.08
N HIS A 50 11.91 -3.23 0.82
CA HIS A 50 12.90 -4.22 1.24
C HIS A 50 13.04 -4.28 2.77
N ALA A 51 13.03 -3.14 3.46
CA ALA A 51 13.08 -3.08 4.92
C ALA A 51 11.87 -3.79 5.55
N LEU A 52 10.67 -3.55 5.02
CA LEU A 52 9.45 -4.24 5.47
C LEU A 52 9.59 -5.76 5.30
N ALA A 53 10.03 -6.24 4.15
CA ALA A 53 10.23 -7.67 3.92
C ALA A 53 11.24 -8.27 4.91
N GLN A 54 12.42 -7.65 5.04
CA GLN A 54 13.50 -8.17 5.87
C GLN A 54 13.15 -8.15 7.36
N VAL A 55 12.57 -7.05 7.86
CA VAL A 55 12.21 -6.89 9.27
C VAL A 55 11.06 -7.82 9.66
N LEU A 56 10.11 -8.08 8.75
CA LEU A 56 8.94 -8.92 9.01
C LEU A 56 9.15 -10.40 8.62
N GLY A 57 10.33 -10.75 8.11
CA GLY A 57 10.67 -12.13 7.75
C GLY A 57 9.87 -12.66 6.56
N LEU A 58 9.58 -11.81 5.57
CA LEU A 58 8.80 -12.16 4.39
C LEU A 58 9.70 -12.50 3.21
N SER A 59 9.28 -13.50 2.41
CA SER A 59 9.82 -13.63 1.06
C SER A 59 9.46 -12.39 0.25
N TRP A 60 10.40 -11.92 -0.57
CA TRP A 60 10.16 -10.74 -1.39
C TRP A 60 10.72 -10.86 -2.79
N GLN A 61 10.07 -10.16 -3.71
CA GLN A 61 10.51 -10.03 -5.09
C GLN A 61 10.36 -8.56 -5.51
N ARG A 62 11.22 -8.14 -6.44
CA ARG A 62 11.12 -6.84 -7.11
C ARG A 62 10.92 -7.06 -8.60
N VAL A 63 9.93 -6.39 -9.16
CA VAL A 63 9.68 -6.34 -10.60
C VAL A 63 9.70 -4.89 -11.03
N GLN A 64 10.53 -4.59 -12.02
CA GLN A 64 10.51 -3.31 -12.70
C GLN A 64 9.49 -3.39 -13.83
N PHE A 65 8.49 -2.52 -13.81
CA PHE A 65 7.49 -2.46 -14.86
C PHE A 65 8.06 -1.65 -16.03
N THR A 66 7.95 -2.24 -17.22
CA THR A 66 8.41 -1.67 -18.50
C THR A 66 7.33 -1.87 -19.55
N SER A 67 7.41 -1.13 -20.66
CA SER A 67 6.39 -1.15 -21.72
C SER A 67 6.27 -2.49 -22.44
N ASP A 68 7.33 -3.28 -22.42
CA ASP A 68 7.44 -4.61 -23.04
C ASP A 68 7.09 -5.77 -22.09
N LEU A 69 6.91 -5.50 -20.79
CA LEU A 69 6.58 -6.52 -19.80
C LEU A 69 5.21 -7.13 -20.11
N LEU A 70 5.15 -8.46 -20.24
CA LEU A 70 3.92 -9.20 -20.50
C LEU A 70 3.24 -9.63 -19.20
N PRO A 71 1.91 -9.86 -19.20
CA PRO A 71 1.21 -10.45 -18.06
C PRO A 71 1.86 -11.74 -17.56
N ALA A 72 2.34 -12.57 -18.49
CA ALA A 72 2.97 -13.85 -18.21
C ALA A 72 4.29 -13.71 -17.42
N ASP A 73 5.02 -12.61 -17.61
CA ASP A 73 6.26 -12.33 -16.86
C ASP A 73 6.00 -12.00 -15.39
N ILE A 74 4.75 -11.63 -15.07
CA ILE A 74 4.29 -11.33 -13.70
C ILE A 74 3.62 -12.56 -13.08
N LEU A 75 2.70 -13.17 -13.83
CA LEU A 75 1.84 -14.26 -13.36
C LEU A 75 2.55 -15.62 -13.39
N GLY A 76 3.51 -15.81 -14.28
CA GLY A 76 4.11 -17.11 -14.56
C GLY A 76 3.60 -17.72 -15.86
N VAL A 77 4.26 -18.81 -16.26
CA VAL A 77 4.03 -19.49 -17.56
C VAL A 77 4.06 -20.99 -17.38
N SER A 78 3.29 -21.70 -18.21
CA SER A 78 3.43 -23.15 -18.35
C SER A 78 4.51 -23.45 -19.41
N VAL A 79 5.56 -24.15 -19.01
CA VAL A 79 6.66 -24.55 -19.90
C VAL A 79 6.56 -26.05 -20.16
N PHE A 80 6.65 -26.45 -21.43
CA PHE A 80 6.69 -27.87 -21.77
C PHE A 80 8.05 -28.47 -21.40
N ASP A 81 8.05 -29.37 -20.42
CA ASP A 81 9.22 -30.15 -20.05
C ASP A 81 9.33 -31.38 -20.95
N ARG A 82 10.40 -31.43 -21.75
CA ARG A 82 10.67 -32.52 -22.70
C ARG A 82 10.98 -33.85 -22.01
N ALA A 83 11.52 -33.84 -20.80
CA ALA A 83 11.87 -35.06 -20.07
C ALA A 83 10.61 -35.74 -19.52
N THR A 84 9.68 -34.96 -18.97
CA THR A 84 8.43 -35.48 -18.42
C THR A 84 7.27 -35.52 -19.41
N GLN A 85 7.44 -34.90 -20.59
CA GLN A 85 6.41 -34.66 -21.61
C GLN A 85 5.14 -34.00 -21.05
N LYS A 86 5.32 -33.11 -20.06
CA LYS A 86 4.24 -32.41 -19.37
C LYS A 86 4.47 -30.91 -19.39
N PHE A 87 3.39 -30.16 -19.33
CA PHE A 87 3.46 -28.73 -19.03
C PHE A 87 3.67 -28.55 -17.53
N GLU A 88 4.76 -27.89 -17.16
CA GLU A 88 5.10 -27.54 -15.79
C GLU A 88 4.89 -26.04 -15.60
N PHE A 89 4.11 -25.67 -14.60
CA PHE A 89 3.92 -24.26 -14.25
C PHE A 89 5.18 -23.71 -13.60
N ARG A 90 5.71 -22.62 -14.18
CA ARG A 90 6.81 -21.83 -13.63
C ARG A 90 6.22 -20.55 -13.02
N PRO A 91 6.21 -20.43 -11.68
CA PRO A 91 5.58 -19.31 -11.01
C PRO A 91 6.29 -18.01 -11.34
N GLY A 92 5.50 -16.97 -11.59
CA GLY A 92 6.00 -15.61 -11.76
C GLY A 92 6.37 -14.94 -10.43
N PRO A 93 6.90 -13.72 -10.48
CA PRO A 93 7.33 -12.97 -9.29
C PRO A 93 6.20 -12.62 -8.31
N VAL A 94 4.92 -12.71 -8.71
CA VAL A 94 3.78 -12.54 -7.78
C VAL A 94 3.70 -13.64 -6.72
N PHE A 95 4.34 -14.78 -6.92
CA PHE A 95 4.39 -15.88 -5.94
C PHE A 95 5.42 -15.61 -4.84
N THR A 96 5.19 -14.52 -4.10
CA THR A 96 6.02 -14.02 -3.01
C THR A 96 5.13 -13.41 -1.93
N GLN A 97 5.63 -13.21 -0.71
CA GLN A 97 4.83 -12.58 0.36
C GLN A 97 4.82 -11.05 0.26
N LEU A 98 5.92 -10.44 -0.18
CA LEU A 98 6.02 -9.02 -0.49
C LEU A 98 6.51 -8.81 -1.92
N LEU A 99 5.70 -8.16 -2.75
CA LEU A 99 6.06 -7.78 -4.12
C LEU A 99 6.26 -6.28 -4.20
N LEU A 100 7.46 -5.84 -4.59
CA LEU A 100 7.68 -4.48 -5.05
C LEU A 100 7.45 -4.42 -6.56
N ALA A 101 6.36 -3.77 -6.97
CA ALA A 101 6.03 -3.48 -8.36
C ALA A 101 6.46 -2.04 -8.69
N ASP A 102 7.66 -1.88 -9.24
CA ASP A 102 8.28 -0.57 -9.45
C ASP A 102 7.80 0.05 -10.77
N GLU A 103 7.33 1.30 -10.74
CA GLU A 103 6.85 2.08 -11.88
C GLU A 103 5.70 1.41 -12.65
N VAL A 104 4.66 0.98 -11.93
CA VAL A 104 3.52 0.24 -12.51
C VAL A 104 2.84 0.97 -13.67
N ASN A 105 2.91 2.29 -13.68
CA ASN A 105 2.40 3.14 -14.76
C ASN A 105 3.22 3.06 -16.06
N ARG A 106 4.34 2.34 -16.12
CA ARG A 106 5.12 2.13 -17.37
C ARG A 106 4.70 0.89 -18.15
N ALA A 107 3.99 -0.05 -17.53
CA ALA A 107 3.53 -1.25 -18.23
C ALA A 107 2.21 -1.03 -18.94
N SER A 108 1.93 -1.87 -19.94
CA SER A 108 0.67 -1.84 -20.68
C SER A 108 -0.54 -2.02 -19.73
N PRO A 109 -1.73 -1.49 -20.08
CA PRO A 109 -2.95 -1.69 -19.28
C PRO A 109 -3.29 -3.17 -19.04
N ARG A 110 -2.92 -4.05 -19.97
CA ARG A 110 -3.13 -5.51 -19.84
C ARG A 110 -2.23 -6.10 -18.74
N THR A 111 -0.98 -5.69 -18.70
CA THR A 111 0.01 -6.11 -17.69
C THR A 111 -0.33 -5.55 -16.31
N GLN A 112 -0.79 -4.29 -16.24
CA GLN A 112 -1.32 -3.70 -15.00
C GLN A 112 -2.53 -4.50 -14.48
N SER A 113 -3.47 -4.82 -15.37
CA SER A 113 -4.68 -5.58 -15.02
C SER A 113 -4.35 -6.96 -14.44
N ALA A 114 -3.35 -7.65 -15.00
CA ALA A 114 -2.90 -8.95 -14.51
C ALA A 114 -2.39 -8.90 -13.05
N LEU A 115 -1.56 -7.91 -12.70
CA LEU A 115 -1.13 -7.70 -11.32
C LEU A 115 -2.32 -7.41 -10.39
N LEU A 116 -3.24 -6.54 -10.83
CA LEU A 116 -4.38 -6.10 -10.04
C LEU A 116 -5.42 -7.20 -9.82
N GLU A 117 -5.56 -8.11 -10.78
CA GLU A 117 -6.37 -9.32 -10.63
C GLU A 117 -5.77 -10.24 -9.57
N ALA A 118 -4.45 -10.49 -9.65
CA ALA A 118 -3.75 -11.27 -8.63
C ALA A 118 -3.85 -10.66 -7.22
N MET A 119 -3.85 -9.33 -7.12
CA MET A 119 -4.09 -8.59 -5.86
C MET A 119 -5.49 -8.82 -5.28
N GLU A 120 -6.52 -8.75 -6.12
CA GLU A 120 -7.91 -8.90 -5.67
C GLU A 120 -8.24 -10.37 -5.34
N GLU A 121 -7.90 -11.28 -6.25
CA GLU A 121 -8.28 -12.70 -6.17
C GLU A 121 -7.35 -13.52 -5.27
N ARG A 122 -6.13 -13.02 -4.98
CA ARG A 122 -5.09 -13.72 -4.20
C ARG A 122 -4.70 -15.09 -4.78
N GLN A 123 -4.92 -15.26 -6.06
CA GLN A 123 -4.62 -16.46 -6.82
C GLN A 123 -4.37 -16.07 -8.28
N VAL A 124 -3.74 -16.97 -9.03
CA VAL A 124 -3.45 -16.79 -10.45
C VAL A 124 -3.95 -18.02 -11.19
N SER A 125 -4.67 -17.81 -12.29
CA SER A 125 -5.13 -18.91 -13.15
C SER A 125 -4.37 -18.89 -14.48
N VAL A 126 -3.66 -19.98 -14.77
CA VAL A 126 -2.92 -20.18 -16.04
C VAL A 126 -3.34 -21.53 -16.62
N ASP A 127 -3.68 -21.55 -17.91
CA ASP A 127 -4.11 -22.75 -18.63
C ASP A 127 -5.24 -23.56 -17.95
N GLY A 128 -6.16 -22.86 -17.29
CA GLY A 128 -7.29 -23.47 -16.58
C GLY A 128 -6.95 -24.05 -15.20
N ILE A 129 -5.71 -23.93 -14.73
CA ILE A 129 -5.27 -24.33 -13.39
C ILE A 129 -5.11 -23.08 -12.52
N THR A 130 -5.74 -23.10 -11.35
CA THR A 130 -5.64 -22.02 -10.37
C THR A 130 -4.57 -22.32 -9.33
N HIS A 131 -3.66 -21.36 -9.13
CA HIS A 131 -2.55 -21.41 -8.20
C HIS A 131 -2.74 -20.35 -7.12
N PRO A 132 -2.87 -20.72 -5.83
CA PRO A 132 -3.00 -19.75 -4.75
C PRO A 132 -1.69 -18.99 -4.53
N LEU A 133 -1.79 -17.69 -4.20
CA LEU A 133 -0.62 -16.90 -3.82
C LEU A 133 -0.22 -17.17 -2.37
N PRO A 134 1.06 -16.98 -2.00
CA PRO A 134 1.51 -17.13 -0.61
C PRO A 134 0.78 -16.20 0.34
N GLU A 135 0.53 -16.65 1.58
CA GLU A 135 -0.01 -15.81 2.64
C GLU A 135 1.08 -15.43 3.66
N PRO A 136 1.16 -14.15 4.08
CA PRO A 136 0.42 -13.01 3.54
C PRO A 136 0.93 -12.58 2.15
N PHE A 137 0.05 -12.01 1.32
CA PHE A 137 0.40 -11.41 0.02
C PHE A 137 0.27 -9.89 0.07
N PHE A 138 1.38 -9.17 -0.12
CA PHE A 138 1.43 -7.71 -0.03
C PHE A 138 2.17 -7.09 -1.22
N VAL A 139 1.43 -6.34 -2.03
CA VAL A 139 1.99 -5.53 -3.11
C VAL A 139 2.28 -4.11 -2.63
N VAL A 140 3.52 -3.68 -2.83
CA VAL A 140 3.95 -2.28 -2.78
C VAL A 140 4.19 -1.85 -4.23
N ALA A 141 3.27 -1.08 -4.80
CA ALA A 141 3.41 -0.50 -6.12
C ALA A 141 4.03 0.89 -6.03
N THR A 142 4.85 1.28 -7.00
CA THR A 142 5.33 2.65 -7.13
C THR A 142 4.87 3.26 -8.44
N GLN A 143 4.59 4.56 -8.44
CA GLN A 143 4.39 5.35 -9.66
C GLN A 143 5.09 6.70 -9.52
N ASN A 144 5.63 7.20 -10.62
CA ASN A 144 6.18 8.54 -10.67
C ASN A 144 5.13 9.48 -11.29
N PRO A 145 4.77 10.61 -10.63
CA PRO A 145 3.67 11.47 -11.04
C PRO A 145 3.97 12.35 -12.27
N GLN A 146 5.24 12.55 -12.61
CA GLN A 146 5.61 13.35 -13.77
C GLN A 146 5.33 12.57 -15.05
N GLU A 147 4.56 13.17 -15.96
CA GLU A 147 4.24 12.65 -17.30
C GLU A 147 5.54 12.35 -18.07
N GLN A 148 6.01 11.11 -17.95
CA GLN A 148 7.03 10.58 -18.83
C GLN A 148 6.32 10.02 -20.07
N LEU A 149 6.81 10.41 -21.24
CA LEU A 149 6.39 9.83 -22.52
C LEU A 149 6.42 8.29 -22.39
N GLY A 150 5.31 7.63 -22.73
CA GLY A 150 5.18 6.17 -22.63
C GLY A 150 4.69 5.64 -21.28
N THR A 151 3.93 6.43 -20.52
CA THR A 151 3.23 5.96 -19.31
C THR A 151 1.73 5.78 -19.54
N TYR A 152 1.15 4.80 -18.85
CA TYR A 152 -0.27 4.48 -18.80
C TYR A 152 -0.77 4.71 -17.38
N ALA A 153 -1.57 5.77 -17.20
CA ALA A 153 -2.18 6.07 -15.91
C ALA A 153 -3.11 4.93 -15.47
N LEU A 154 -3.08 4.60 -14.18
CA LEU A 154 -4.01 3.65 -13.59
C LEU A 154 -5.42 4.28 -13.56
N PRO A 155 -6.43 3.67 -14.19
CA PRO A 155 -7.82 4.07 -14.05
C PRO A 155 -8.27 4.08 -12.58
N GLU A 156 -9.30 4.85 -12.25
CA GLU A 156 -9.78 5.00 -10.87
C GLU A 156 -10.25 3.66 -10.28
N SER A 157 -10.84 2.81 -11.11
CA SER A 157 -11.25 1.44 -10.73
C SER A 157 -10.05 0.55 -10.35
N GLN A 158 -8.87 0.84 -10.87
CA GLN A 158 -7.62 0.17 -10.54
C GLN A 158 -6.99 0.75 -9.29
N LEU A 159 -6.96 2.08 -9.16
CA LEU A 159 -6.47 2.77 -7.97
C LEU A 159 -7.25 2.38 -6.71
N ASP A 160 -8.57 2.16 -6.80
CA ASP A 160 -9.40 1.74 -5.67
C ASP A 160 -8.99 0.38 -5.05
N ARG A 161 -8.24 -0.46 -5.78
CA ARG A 161 -7.69 -1.73 -5.27
C ARG A 161 -6.51 -1.54 -4.30
N PHE A 162 -5.85 -0.38 -4.34
CA PHE A 162 -4.84 -0.03 -3.34
C PHE A 162 -5.52 0.53 -2.10
N LEU A 163 -5.30 -0.08 -0.94
CA LEU A 163 -5.90 0.39 0.31
C LEU A 163 -5.39 1.79 0.65
N MET A 164 -4.08 1.99 0.53
CA MET A 164 -3.43 3.27 0.83
C MET A 164 -2.58 3.76 -0.34
N ARG A 165 -2.60 5.07 -0.57
CA ARG A 165 -1.60 5.81 -1.32
C ARG A 165 -0.81 6.70 -0.36
N ILE A 166 0.53 6.61 -0.39
CA ILE A 166 1.41 7.44 0.45
C ILE A 166 2.50 8.10 -0.38
N GLU A 167 3.10 9.12 0.22
CA GLU A 167 4.28 9.81 -0.27
C GLU A 167 5.35 9.74 0.84
N LEU A 168 6.61 9.58 0.46
CA LEU A 168 7.76 9.60 1.37
C LEU A 168 8.34 11.01 1.49
N GLY A 169 8.50 11.71 0.36
CA GLY A 169 9.16 12.99 0.23
C GLY A 169 10.67 12.94 0.54
N TYR A 170 11.36 14.06 0.33
CA TYR A 170 12.76 14.18 0.73
C TYR A 170 12.94 14.08 2.25
N PRO A 171 14.04 13.49 2.74
CA PRO A 171 14.39 13.55 4.15
C PRO A 171 14.60 15.02 4.57
N ASP A 172 14.33 15.34 5.83
CA ASP A 172 14.71 16.66 6.34
C ASP A 172 16.24 16.83 6.39
N PRO A 173 16.77 18.07 6.51
CA PRO A 173 18.20 18.32 6.44
C PRO A 173 19.05 17.55 7.46
N ARG A 174 18.49 17.20 8.62
CA ARG A 174 19.22 16.43 9.64
C ARG A 174 19.37 14.98 9.20
N HIS A 175 18.26 14.36 8.78
CA HIS A 175 18.29 12.99 8.28
C HIS A 175 19.06 12.88 6.96
N GLU A 176 18.96 13.87 6.07
CA GLU A 176 19.75 13.93 4.85
C GLU A 176 21.25 13.97 5.14
N ARG A 177 21.68 14.79 6.10
CA ARG A 177 23.08 14.82 6.55
C ARG A 177 23.54 13.45 7.07
N THR A 178 22.71 12.76 7.85
CA THR A 178 23.02 11.39 8.30
C THR A 178 23.17 10.45 7.11
N LEU A 179 22.27 10.54 6.11
CA LEU A 179 22.38 9.74 4.91
C LEU A 179 23.68 10.02 4.13
N LEU A 180 24.17 11.26 4.12
CA LEU A 180 25.44 11.60 3.47
C LEU A 180 26.66 11.13 4.26
N ALA A 181 26.56 11.05 5.59
CA ALA A 181 27.68 10.74 6.49
C ALA A 181 27.83 9.23 6.79
N GLU A 182 26.75 8.47 6.81
CA GLU A 182 26.75 7.06 7.18
C GLU A 182 26.92 6.12 5.97
N PRO A 183 27.50 4.91 6.17
CA PRO A 183 27.74 3.94 5.11
C PRO A 183 26.44 3.41 4.46
N ASP A 184 26.59 2.64 3.38
CA ASP A 184 25.51 2.10 2.55
C ASP A 184 24.42 1.40 3.39
N ARG A 185 23.21 1.98 3.40
CA ARG A 185 22.03 1.42 4.09
C ARG A 185 21.67 0.01 3.60
N ARG A 186 22.08 -0.38 2.38
CA ARG A 186 21.92 -1.77 1.91
C ARG A 186 22.71 -2.75 2.78
N ALA A 187 23.87 -2.35 3.30
CA ALA A 187 24.65 -3.18 4.21
C ALA A 187 23.99 -3.30 5.59
N LEU A 188 23.31 -2.24 6.06
CA LEU A 188 22.49 -2.32 7.29
C LEU A 188 21.33 -3.29 7.09
N LEU A 189 20.59 -3.17 5.98
CA LEU A 189 19.51 -4.07 5.59
C LEU A 189 19.95 -5.54 5.59
N ALA A 190 21.10 -5.85 4.99
CA ALA A 190 21.63 -7.21 4.93
C ALA A 190 21.96 -7.83 6.30
N ARG A 191 22.12 -7.01 7.35
CA ARG A 191 22.46 -7.46 8.71
C ARG A 191 21.24 -7.47 9.64
N VAL A 192 20.11 -6.93 9.20
CA VAL A 192 18.88 -6.89 10.00
C VAL A 192 18.35 -8.31 10.18
N LYS A 193 18.19 -8.68 11.45
CA LYS A 193 17.50 -9.90 11.83
C LYS A 193 15.99 -9.65 11.79
N PRO A 194 15.19 -10.55 11.21
CA PRO A 194 13.74 -10.44 11.26
C PRO A 194 13.24 -10.35 12.71
N ALA A 195 12.34 -9.40 12.97
CA ALA A 195 11.67 -9.25 14.27
C ALA A 195 10.54 -10.26 14.46
N MET A 196 10.03 -10.82 13.35
CA MET A 196 9.03 -11.88 13.31
C MET A 196 9.15 -12.66 11.99
N ASP A 197 8.32 -13.68 11.84
CA ASP A 197 8.11 -14.41 10.60
C ASP A 197 6.69 -14.17 10.05
N ALA A 198 6.39 -14.81 8.91
CA ALA A 198 5.08 -14.72 8.28
C ALA A 198 3.92 -15.18 9.17
N ALA A 199 4.12 -16.22 10.01
CA ALA A 199 3.09 -16.71 10.91
C ALA A 199 2.78 -15.66 12.01
N GLY A 200 3.81 -15.03 12.57
CA GLY A 200 3.67 -13.91 13.49
C GLY A 200 2.94 -12.73 12.88
N LEU A 201 3.21 -12.40 11.61
CA LEU A 201 2.50 -11.34 10.89
C LEU A 201 1.02 -11.67 10.66
N LEU A 202 0.68 -12.91 10.31
CA LEU A 202 -0.72 -13.35 10.16
C LEU A 202 -1.49 -13.24 11.49
N GLU A 203 -0.84 -13.58 12.60
CA GLU A 203 -1.42 -13.42 13.93
C GLU A 203 -1.65 -11.92 14.27
N LEU A 204 -0.71 -11.03 13.91
CA LEU A 204 -0.92 -9.59 14.05
C LEU A 204 -2.06 -9.07 13.16
N GLN A 205 -2.23 -9.58 11.95
CA GLN A 205 -3.39 -9.24 11.09
C GLN A 205 -4.71 -9.68 11.74
N ARG A 206 -4.74 -10.85 12.39
CA ARG A 206 -5.90 -11.32 13.13
C ARG A 206 -6.21 -10.43 14.34
N GLN A 207 -5.18 -10.04 15.10
CA GLN A 207 -5.31 -9.10 16.22
C GLN A 207 -5.82 -7.74 15.74
N ALA A 208 -5.27 -7.22 14.64
CA ALA A 208 -5.72 -5.95 14.05
C ALA A 208 -7.21 -6.04 13.67
N ALA A 209 -7.65 -7.12 13.03
CA ALA A 209 -9.05 -7.30 12.68
C ALA A 209 -9.99 -7.34 13.90
N ALA A 210 -9.49 -7.80 15.06
CA ALA A 210 -10.23 -7.92 16.32
C ALA A 210 -10.26 -6.63 17.17
N VAL A 211 -9.49 -5.60 16.82
CA VAL A 211 -9.53 -4.29 17.53
C VAL A 211 -10.95 -3.73 17.51
N HIS A 212 -11.44 -3.34 18.68
CA HIS A 212 -12.80 -2.87 18.87
C HIS A 212 -13.04 -1.54 18.14
N VAL A 213 -14.20 -1.42 17.51
CA VAL A 213 -14.68 -0.19 16.87
C VAL A 213 -16.09 0.04 17.39
N SER A 214 -16.30 1.15 18.09
CA SER A 214 -17.59 1.50 18.67
C SER A 214 -18.57 2.00 17.60
N GLU A 215 -19.88 1.89 17.86
CA GLU A 215 -20.92 2.40 16.96
C GLU A 215 -20.75 3.89 16.61
N PRO A 216 -20.44 4.81 17.55
CA PRO A 216 -20.19 6.22 17.21
C PRO A 216 -19.05 6.43 16.21
N LEU A 217 -18.06 5.54 16.21
CA LEU A 217 -16.93 5.57 15.30
C LEU A 217 -17.31 5.07 13.90
N VAL A 218 -18.20 4.06 13.84
CA VAL A 218 -18.81 3.62 12.57
C VAL A 218 -19.66 4.74 11.97
N ASP A 219 -20.47 5.42 12.79
CA ASP A 219 -21.26 6.59 12.38
C ASP A 219 -20.37 7.72 11.88
N TYR A 220 -19.24 7.98 12.55
CA TYR A 220 -18.27 8.98 12.13
C TYR A 220 -17.69 8.66 10.73
N VAL A 221 -17.25 7.43 10.51
CA VAL A 221 -16.77 6.97 9.20
C VAL A 221 -17.87 7.07 8.14
N GLN A 222 -19.10 6.68 8.48
CA GLN A 222 -20.24 6.79 7.56
C GLN A 222 -20.51 8.24 7.17
N LYS A 223 -20.45 9.18 8.12
CA LYS A 223 -20.61 10.62 7.87
C LYS A 223 -19.50 11.17 6.99
N LEU A 224 -18.24 10.81 7.22
CA LEU A 224 -17.12 11.19 6.34
C LEU A 224 -17.37 10.75 4.90
N VAL A 225 -17.75 9.49 4.73
CA VAL A 225 -18.04 8.91 3.41
C VAL A 225 -19.26 9.58 2.77
N ALA A 226 -20.34 9.81 3.51
CA ALA A 226 -21.52 10.51 3.01
C ALA A 226 -21.19 11.95 2.56
N THR A 227 -20.38 12.67 3.33
CA THR A 227 -19.89 14.02 2.97
C THR A 227 -19.15 13.99 1.63
N THR A 228 -18.29 13.00 1.38
CA THR A 228 -17.60 12.90 0.08
C THR A 228 -18.55 12.69 -1.11
N ARG A 229 -19.69 12.03 -0.88
CA ARG A 229 -20.68 11.73 -1.94
C ARG A 229 -21.66 12.88 -2.19
N ALA A 230 -21.90 13.71 -1.18
CA ALA A 230 -22.83 14.84 -1.27
C ALA A 230 -22.19 16.12 -1.85
N ARG A 231 -20.86 16.15 -1.96
CA ARG A 231 -20.09 17.31 -2.41
C ARG A 231 -20.22 17.55 -3.92
N ALA A 232 -20.56 18.79 -4.29
CA ALA A 232 -20.80 19.17 -5.69
C ALA A 232 -19.52 19.31 -6.53
N ASP A 233 -18.37 19.55 -5.90
CA ASP A 233 -17.05 19.65 -6.52
C ASP A 233 -16.43 18.28 -6.84
N LEU A 234 -16.99 17.20 -6.28
CA LEU A 234 -16.56 15.82 -6.52
C LEU A 234 -17.40 15.14 -7.59
N ARG A 235 -16.72 14.51 -8.56
CA ARG A 235 -17.31 13.61 -9.55
C ARG A 235 -17.65 12.27 -8.92
N LEU A 236 -16.74 11.76 -8.09
CA LEU A 236 -16.85 10.48 -7.42
C LEU A 236 -16.43 10.63 -5.95
N GLY A 237 -17.30 10.19 -5.05
CA GLY A 237 -17.01 10.08 -3.61
C GLY A 237 -16.49 8.69 -3.24
N LEU A 238 -16.23 8.46 -1.95
CA LEU A 238 -15.66 7.20 -1.48
C LEU A 238 -16.63 6.01 -1.66
N SER A 239 -16.09 4.89 -2.16
CA SER A 239 -16.81 3.62 -2.33
C SER A 239 -17.09 2.93 -0.98
N PRO A 240 -18.03 1.94 -0.92
CA PRO A 240 -18.18 1.08 0.26
C PRO A 240 -16.87 0.34 0.62
N ARG A 241 -16.09 -0.07 -0.38
CA ARG A 241 -14.77 -0.67 -0.18
C ARG A 241 -13.82 0.29 0.54
N ALA A 242 -13.82 1.57 0.17
CA ALA A 242 -13.03 2.60 0.83
C ALA A 242 -13.44 2.78 2.30
N ALA A 243 -14.75 2.77 2.59
CA ALA A 243 -15.26 2.85 3.96
C ALA A 243 -14.79 1.67 4.83
N GLN A 244 -14.92 0.43 4.32
CA GLN A 244 -14.42 -0.77 4.99
C GLN A 244 -12.89 -0.76 5.13
N GLY A 245 -12.18 -0.29 4.10
CA GLY A 245 -10.74 -0.08 4.12
C GLY A 245 -10.31 0.88 5.21
N LEU A 246 -11.01 2.01 5.37
CA LEU A 246 -10.73 3.01 6.39
C LEU A 246 -10.84 2.43 7.80
N VAL A 247 -11.90 1.66 8.08
CA VAL A 247 -12.07 0.99 9.39
C VAL A 247 -10.96 -0.03 9.64
N ARG A 248 -10.62 -0.87 8.65
CA ARG A 248 -9.53 -1.85 8.77
C ARG A 248 -8.18 -1.18 9.02
N ALA A 249 -7.90 -0.09 8.31
CA ALA A 249 -6.69 0.71 8.47
C ALA A 249 -6.62 1.36 9.86
N ALA A 250 -7.72 1.94 10.34
CA ALA A 250 -7.78 2.54 11.68
C ALA A 250 -7.58 1.51 12.80
N ARG A 251 -8.15 0.30 12.64
CA ARG A 251 -7.89 -0.83 13.54
C ARG A 251 -6.40 -1.21 13.59
N ALA A 252 -5.77 -1.35 12.42
CA ALA A 252 -4.35 -1.65 12.34
C ALA A 252 -3.48 -0.54 12.97
N TRP A 253 -3.86 0.73 12.76
CA TRP A 253 -3.19 1.88 13.35
C TRP A 253 -3.29 1.87 14.88
N ALA A 254 -4.47 1.59 15.43
CA ALA A 254 -4.68 1.45 16.88
C ALA A 254 -3.83 0.31 17.46
N LEU A 255 -3.76 -0.84 16.79
CA LEU A 255 -2.90 -1.96 17.21
C LEU A 255 -1.41 -1.57 17.23
N ILE A 256 -0.94 -0.85 16.21
CA ILE A 256 0.43 -0.30 16.14
C ILE A 256 0.70 0.65 17.30
N ALA A 257 -0.29 1.41 17.73
CA ALA A 257 -0.22 2.26 18.91
C ALA A 257 -0.34 1.50 20.25
N GLY A 258 -0.49 0.17 20.23
CA GLY A 258 -0.62 -0.67 21.42
C GLY A 258 -2.01 -0.62 22.07
N ARG A 259 -3.04 -0.22 21.32
CA ARG A 259 -4.43 -0.12 21.79
C ARG A 259 -5.30 -1.25 21.22
N ASP A 260 -6.32 -1.60 21.99
CA ASP A 260 -7.34 -2.62 21.69
C ASP A 260 -8.67 -2.02 21.18
N ALA A 261 -8.79 -0.69 21.21
CA ALA A 261 -9.91 0.05 20.64
C ALA A 261 -9.44 1.20 19.73
N VAL A 262 -10.19 1.40 18.65
CA VAL A 262 -10.01 2.52 17.72
C VAL A 262 -10.48 3.83 18.36
N LEU A 263 -9.70 4.89 18.17
CA LEU A 263 -10.04 6.27 18.51
C LEU A 263 -10.29 7.08 17.23
N PRO A 264 -11.00 8.21 17.30
CA PRO A 264 -11.22 9.05 16.12
C PRO A 264 -9.92 9.51 15.45
N ASP A 265 -8.89 9.80 16.24
CA ASP A 265 -7.55 10.18 15.77
C ASP A 265 -6.91 9.11 14.87
N ASP A 266 -7.26 7.84 15.04
CA ASP A 266 -6.75 6.76 14.18
C ASP A 266 -7.35 6.83 12.79
N VAL A 267 -8.66 7.08 12.71
CA VAL A 267 -9.37 7.30 11.45
C VAL A 267 -8.78 8.51 10.76
N GLN A 268 -8.54 9.60 11.50
CA GLN A 268 -7.93 10.82 10.97
C GLN A 268 -6.50 10.60 10.48
N ALA A 269 -5.70 9.79 11.18
CA ALA A 269 -4.32 9.51 10.82
C ALA A 269 -4.21 8.73 9.50
N VAL A 270 -5.10 7.77 9.25
CA VAL A 270 -5.11 6.99 8.00
C VAL A 270 -5.95 7.61 6.88
N TRP A 271 -6.81 8.58 7.21
CA TRP A 271 -7.77 9.18 6.27
C TRP A 271 -7.13 9.69 4.98
N PRO A 272 -6.05 10.49 5.00
CA PRO A 272 -5.46 10.98 3.77
C PRO A 272 -4.94 9.85 2.89
N ALA A 273 -4.29 8.86 3.48
CA ALA A 273 -3.73 7.74 2.74
C ALA A 273 -4.81 6.85 2.10
N VAL A 274 -5.99 6.75 2.72
CA VAL A 274 -7.10 5.94 2.19
C VAL A 274 -7.98 6.74 1.22
N ALA A 275 -8.22 8.03 1.45
CA ALA A 275 -9.21 8.79 0.70
C ALA A 275 -8.64 9.43 -0.58
N LEU A 276 -7.40 9.92 -0.54
CA LEU A 276 -6.87 10.88 -1.51
C LEU A 276 -6.89 10.41 -2.97
N HIS A 277 -6.54 9.14 -3.23
CA HIS A 277 -6.51 8.57 -4.58
C HIS A 277 -7.87 8.09 -5.09
N ARG A 278 -8.91 8.14 -4.25
CA ARG A 278 -10.28 7.71 -4.56
C ARG A 278 -11.23 8.88 -4.80
N LEU A 279 -10.82 10.08 -4.45
CA LEU A 279 -11.59 11.30 -4.67
C LEU A 279 -11.22 11.90 -6.02
N GLU A 280 -12.25 12.19 -6.80
CA GLU A 280 -12.06 12.79 -8.11
C GLU A 280 -12.87 14.07 -8.25
N THR A 281 -12.19 15.15 -8.60
CA THR A 281 -12.77 16.48 -8.80
C THR A 281 -13.43 16.59 -10.18
N ARG A 282 -14.59 17.27 -10.28
CA ARG A 282 -15.23 17.52 -11.58
C ARG A 282 -14.40 18.48 -12.44
N ALA A 283 -14.31 18.20 -13.74
CA ALA A 283 -13.75 19.11 -14.73
C ALA A 283 -14.50 20.46 -14.68
N GLY A 284 -13.78 21.56 -14.44
CA GLY A 284 -14.33 22.91 -14.26
C GLY A 284 -14.12 23.50 -12.86
N PHE A 285 -13.95 22.65 -11.84
CA PHE A 285 -13.45 23.10 -10.52
C PHE A 285 -11.92 23.19 -10.52
N THR A 286 -11.23 22.35 -11.29
CA THR A 286 -9.76 22.32 -11.43
C THR A 286 -9.15 23.64 -11.92
N GLU A 287 -9.86 24.42 -12.73
CA GLU A 287 -9.37 25.67 -13.33
C GLU A 287 -9.75 26.93 -12.53
N ARG A 288 -10.72 26.82 -11.61
CA ARG A 288 -11.24 27.95 -10.81
C ARG A 288 -11.02 27.72 -9.32
N GLY A 289 -9.76 27.79 -8.90
CA GLY A 289 -9.42 27.78 -7.46
C GLY A 289 -9.78 26.48 -6.73
N ALA A 290 -9.77 25.33 -7.43
CA ALA A 290 -9.82 24.03 -6.75
C ALA A 290 -8.71 23.97 -5.70
N LEU A 291 -9.09 23.53 -4.50
CA LEU A 291 -8.13 23.17 -3.48
C LEU A 291 -7.28 22.00 -4.01
N PRO A 292 -5.95 22.01 -3.78
CA PRO A 292 -5.13 20.82 -3.95
C PRO A 292 -5.81 19.61 -3.28
N ARG A 293 -5.71 18.41 -3.86
CA ARG A 293 -6.48 17.24 -3.40
C ARG A 293 -6.23 16.94 -1.92
N GLU A 294 -5.02 17.22 -1.43
CA GLU A 294 -4.60 17.12 -0.03
C GLU A 294 -5.41 18.06 0.87
N GLN A 295 -5.65 19.29 0.41
CA GLN A 295 -6.43 20.27 1.12
C GLN A 295 -7.94 19.94 1.09
N LEU A 296 -8.43 19.34 0.00
CA LEU A 296 -9.81 18.84 -0.08
C LEU A 296 -10.08 17.73 0.95
N VAL A 297 -9.19 16.74 1.03
CA VAL A 297 -9.24 15.65 2.01
C VAL A 297 -9.26 16.20 3.44
N ARG A 298 -8.41 17.19 3.74
CA ARG A 298 -8.38 17.85 5.05
C ARG A 298 -9.66 18.61 5.36
N THR A 299 -10.18 19.37 4.41
CA THR A 299 -11.43 20.14 4.57
C THR A 299 -12.62 19.23 4.87
N ILE A 300 -12.69 18.05 4.24
CA ILE A 300 -13.74 17.06 4.51
C ILE A 300 -13.63 16.54 5.94
N LEU A 301 -12.40 16.27 6.41
CA LEU A 301 -12.15 15.80 7.76
C LEU A 301 -12.56 16.82 8.83
N GLU A 302 -12.23 18.09 8.60
CA GLU A 302 -12.56 19.21 9.49
C GLU A 302 -14.07 19.53 9.50
N ALA A 303 -14.78 19.24 8.41
CA ALA A 303 -16.21 19.50 8.29
C ALA A 303 -17.10 18.49 9.05
N VAL A 304 -16.58 17.31 9.39
CA VAL A 304 -17.35 16.26 10.08
C VAL A 304 -17.00 16.27 11.57
N PRO A 305 -17.96 16.54 12.46
CA PRO A 305 -17.71 16.55 13.91
C PRO A 305 -17.18 15.21 14.40
N VAL A 306 -16.13 15.27 15.22
CA VAL A 306 -15.56 14.12 15.91
C VAL A 306 -16.56 13.60 16.95
N PRO A 307 -16.82 12.28 17.01
CA PRO A 307 -17.70 11.72 18.05
C PRO A 307 -17.11 11.97 19.44
N ARG A 308 -17.98 12.19 20.42
CA ARG A 308 -17.61 12.35 21.83
C ARG A 308 -17.39 11.01 22.51
#